data_AF-A0A0T6ZBS8-F1
#
_entry.id   AF-A0A0T6ZBS8-F1
#
_cell.length_a   1.000
_cell.length_b   1.000
_cell.length_c   1.000
_cell.angle_alpha   90.00
_cell.angle_beta   90.00
_cell.angle_gamma   90.00
#
_symmetry.space_group_name_H-M   'P 1'
#
loop_
_entity.id
_entity.type
_entity.pdbx_description
1 polymer ?
#
loop_
_entity_poly.entity_id
_entity_poly.type
_entity_poly.pdbx_seq_one_letter_code
_entity_poly.pdbx_strand_id
1 'polypeptide(L)' 'MTPADGPIRFVAEEDATMLEWQNMSEEEAIEAAINEHGKDATTSVAYCALEANTGMESPEYTFWFDLFLKLKKREHVGWA' A
#
# COMPACT_ATOMS: atom_id res chain seq x y z
N MET A 1 34.80 -7.88 33.00
CA MET A 1 33.45 -8.32 33.42
C MET A 1 32.52 -7.12 33.26
N THR A 2 32.02 -6.97 32.04
CA THR A 2 30.98 -6.04 31.58
C THR A 2 30.38 -6.77 30.36
N PRO A 3 29.05 -6.84 30.23
CA PRO A 3 28.43 -7.80 29.34
C PRO A 3 28.56 -7.35 27.89
N ALA A 4 28.71 -8.36 27.05
CA ALA A 4 28.83 -8.34 25.60
C ALA A 4 27.96 -7.27 24.92
N ASP A 5 28.58 -6.56 23.98
CA ASP A 5 28.22 -6.53 22.56
C ASP A 5 27.15 -7.59 22.20
N GLY A 6 25.92 -7.31 22.59
CA GLY A 6 24.74 -7.97 22.05
C GLY A 6 24.44 -7.30 20.72
N PRO A 7 24.13 -8.07 19.66
CA PRO A 7 23.87 -7.46 18.37
C PRO A 7 22.70 -6.50 18.56
N ILE A 8 22.86 -5.26 18.10
CA ILE A 8 21.74 -4.39 17.78
C ILE A 8 20.79 -5.30 17.01
N ARG A 9 19.64 -5.64 17.60
CA ARG A 9 18.53 -6.18 16.85
C ARG A 9 18.04 -4.99 16.04
N PHE A 10 18.77 -4.70 14.96
CA PHE A 10 18.16 -4.28 13.72
C PHE A 10 17.14 -5.38 13.49
N VAL A 11 15.90 -5.14 13.94
CA VAL A 11 14.79 -5.54 13.10
C VAL A 11 15.09 -4.83 11.79
N ALA A 12 15.83 -5.53 10.93
CA ALA A 12 15.86 -5.22 9.53
C ALA A 12 14.39 -5.22 9.17
N GLU A 13 13.83 -4.02 8.94
CA GLU A 13 13.06 -3.72 7.75
C GLU A 13 12.43 -5.00 7.19
N GLU A 14 11.45 -5.53 7.93
CA GLU A 14 10.69 -6.69 7.49
C GLU A 14 9.75 -6.15 6.42
N ASP A 15 10.29 -6.18 5.21
CA ASP A 15 9.59 -6.39 3.96
C ASP A 15 8.50 -5.36 3.64
N ALA A 16 8.91 -4.35 2.88
CA ALA A 16 8.02 -3.44 2.14
C ALA A 16 7.22 -4.19 1.05
N THR A 17 6.58 -5.31 1.37
CA THR A 17 5.74 -6.02 0.40
C THR A 17 4.49 -6.56 1.09
N MET A 18 3.34 -6.26 0.46
CA MET A 18 2.02 -6.78 0.82
C MET A 18 1.41 -6.12 2.06
N LEU A 19 0.95 -4.88 1.91
CA LEU A 19 -0.19 -4.38 2.69
C LEU A 19 -1.20 -5.52 2.88
N GLU A 20 -1.75 -5.76 4.07
CA GLU A 20 -2.79 -6.79 4.31
C GLU A 20 -4.13 -6.42 3.64
N TRP A 21 -4.10 -6.17 2.32
CA TRP A 21 -5.16 -5.64 1.49
C TRP A 21 -6.44 -6.48 1.57
N GLN A 22 -6.31 -7.78 1.84
CA GLN A 22 -7.45 -8.70 1.97
C GLN A 22 -8.37 -8.38 3.15
N ASN A 23 -7.87 -7.71 4.18
CA ASN A 23 -8.63 -7.40 5.40
C ASN A 23 -8.85 -5.90 5.60
N MET A 24 -8.42 -5.07 4.65
CA MET A 24 -8.56 -3.61 4.72
C MET A 24 -9.90 -3.16 4.13
N SER A 25 -10.55 -2.22 4.80
CA SER A 25 -11.57 -1.39 4.18
C SER A 25 -10.97 -0.47 3.10
N GLU A 26 -11.82 0.12 2.25
CA GLU A 26 -11.35 1.06 1.22
C GLU A 26 -10.58 2.23 1.84
N GLU A 27 -11.07 2.76 2.96
CA GLU A 27 -10.45 3.89 3.68
C GLU A 27 -9.10 3.51 4.28
N GLU A 28 -8.99 2.33 4.90
CA GLU A 28 -7.72 1.83 5.48
C GLU A 28 -6.70 1.56 4.39
N ALA A 29 -7.12 0.97 3.27
CA ALA A 29 -6.25 0.72 2.13
C ALA A 29 -5.69 2.03 1.53
N ILE A 30 -6.52 3.08 1.46
CA ILE A 30 -6.09 4.41 1.02
C ILE A 30 -5.08 5.01 2.00
N GLU A 31 -5.37 4.98 3.30
CA GLU A 31 -4.47 5.52 4.33
C GLU A 31 -3.14 4.78 4.34
N ALA A 32 -3.16 3.46 4.21
CA ALA A 32 -1.96 2.64 4.16
C ALA A 32 -1.11 2.96 2.92
N ALA A 33 -1.72 3.07 1.74
CA ALA A 33 -1.03 3.48 0.52
C ALA A 33 -0.41 4.89 0.65
N ILE A 34 -1.14 5.84 1.26
CA ILE A 34 -0.61 7.19 1.50
C ILE A 34 0.55 7.16 2.49
N ASN A 35 0.45 6.38 3.56
CA ASN A 35 1.52 6.26 4.55
C ASN A 35 2.79 5.64 3.95
N GLU A 36 2.63 4.69 3.03
CA GLU A 36 3.73 4.03 2.33
C GLU A 36 4.40 4.95 1.29
N HIS A 37 3.63 5.59 0.42
CA HIS A 37 4.19 6.36 -0.70
C HIS A 37 4.30 7.87 -0.44
N GLY A 38 3.62 8.40 0.58
CA GLY A 38 3.61 9.82 0.96
C GLY A 38 2.98 10.74 -0.09
N LYS A 39 2.15 10.22 -0.99
CA LYS A 39 1.50 10.96 -2.09
C LYS A 39 -0.01 11.09 -1.88
N ASP A 40 -0.67 11.79 -2.80
CA ASP A 40 -2.13 11.82 -2.84
C ASP A 40 -2.73 10.41 -2.94
N ALA A 41 -3.93 10.22 -2.38
CA ALA A 41 -4.62 8.93 -2.32
C ALA A 41 -4.61 8.18 -3.65
N THR A 42 -4.93 8.89 -4.73
CA THR A 42 -5.06 8.32 -6.06
C THR A 42 -3.72 7.84 -6.62
N THR A 43 -2.67 8.65 -6.47
CA THR A 43 -1.32 8.29 -6.91
C THR A 43 -0.73 7.18 -6.05
N SER A 44 -0.91 7.24 -4.74
CA SER A 44 -0.44 6.19 -3.81
C SER A 44 -1.07 4.84 -4.12
N VAL A 45 -2.39 4.77 -4.29
CA VAL A 45 -3.09 3.52 -4.66
C VAL A 45 -2.65 3.00 -6.04
N ALA A 46 -2.32 3.89 -6.98
CA ALA A 46 -1.80 3.48 -8.28
C ALA A 46 -0.39 2.85 -8.18
N TYR A 47 0.45 3.30 -7.23
CA TYR A 47 1.74 2.68 -6.96
C TYR A 47 1.56 1.27 -6.37
N CYS A 48 0.67 1.08 -5.38
CA CYS A 48 0.36 -0.24 -4.84
C CYS A 48 -0.11 -1.22 -5.93
N ALA A 49 -0.98 -0.75 -6.85
CA ALA A 49 -1.40 -1.58 -7.99
C ALA A 49 -0.22 -1.93 -8.91
N LEU A 50 0.67 -0.99 -9.19
CA LEU A 50 1.84 -1.23 -10.03
C LEU A 50 2.81 -2.23 -9.42
N GLU A 51 3.03 -2.17 -8.10
CA GLU A 51 3.90 -3.09 -7.37
C GLU A 51 3.30 -4.50 -7.28
N ALA A 52 1.97 -4.60 -7.13
CA ALA A 52 1.24 -5.86 -7.15
C ALA A 52 1.18 -6.54 -8.54
N ASN A 53 1.56 -5.81 -9.60
CA ASN A 53 1.56 -6.32 -10.96
C ASN A 53 2.77 -7.24 -11.20
N THR A 54 2.61 -8.51 -10.85
CA THR A 54 3.63 -9.56 -11.01
C THR A 54 3.62 -10.22 -12.40
N GLY A 55 2.88 -9.68 -13.37
CA GLY A 55 2.73 -10.25 -14.71
C GLY A 55 1.78 -11.45 -14.81
N MET A 56 1.16 -11.84 -13.69
CA MET A 56 0.00 -12.72 -13.61
C MET A 56 -1.16 -11.91 -13.02
N GLU A 57 -2.42 -12.26 -13.34
CA GLU A 57 -3.56 -11.63 -12.68
C GLU A 57 -3.52 -11.93 -11.18
N SER A 58 -2.92 -11.02 -10.41
CA SER A 58 -2.89 -11.11 -8.97
C SER A 58 -4.18 -10.51 -8.43
N PRO A 59 -4.87 -11.20 -7.49
CA PRO A 59 -6.08 -10.66 -6.89
C PRO A 59 -5.81 -9.34 -6.16
N GLU A 60 -4.56 -9.13 -5.72
CA GLU A 60 -4.08 -7.87 -5.16
C GLU A 60 -4.04 -6.73 -6.18
N TYR A 61 -3.51 -6.99 -7.38
CA TYR A 61 -3.54 -6.01 -8.47
C TYR A 61 -4.98 -5.57 -8.75
N THR A 62 -5.90 -6.53 -8.86
CA THR A 62 -7.31 -6.24 -9.11
C THR A 62 -7.92 -5.42 -7.98
N PHE A 63 -7.61 -5.72 -6.72
CA PHE A 63 -8.08 -4.94 -5.57
C PHE A 63 -7.61 -3.48 -5.64
N TRP A 64 -6.30 -3.24 -5.79
CA TRP A 64 -5.74 -1.90 -5.84
C TRP A 64 -6.20 -1.13 -7.09
N PHE A 65 -6.33 -1.81 -8.23
CA PHE A 65 -6.81 -1.21 -9.47
C PHE A 65 -8.29 -0.81 -9.39
N ASP A 66 -9.14 -1.65 -8.79
CA ASP A 66 -10.55 -1.32 -8.56
C ASP A 66 -10.70 -0.14 -7.59
N LEU A 67 -9.86 -0.08 -6.55
CA LEU A 67 -9.83 1.04 -5.61
C LEU A 67 -9.40 2.34 -6.30
N PHE A 68 -8.38 2.29 -7.16
CA PHE A 68 -7.95 3.42 -7.99
C PHE A 68 -9.11 3.92 -8.88
N LEU A 69 -9.84 3.02 -9.54
CA LEU A 69 -10.99 3.40 -10.37
C LEU A 69 -12.12 4.04 -9.56
N LYS A 70 -12.39 3.56 -8.34
CA LYS A 70 -13.37 4.18 -7.43
C LYS A 70 -12.93 5.59 -7.03
N LEU A 71 -11.66 5.78 -6.68
CA LEU A 71 -11.11 7.10 -6.35
C LEU A 71 -11.23 8.06 -7.53
N LYS A 72 -10.84 7.64 -8.74
CA LYS A 72 -10.97 8.47 -9.94
C LYS A 72 -12.42 8.83 -10.27
N LYS A 73 -13.36 7.91 -10.05
CA LYS A 73 -14.80 8.22 -10.17
C LYS A 73 -15.23 9.24 -9.13
N ARG A 74 -14.84 9.09 -7.86
CA ARG A 74 -15.15 10.03 -6.76
C ARG A 74 -14.60 11.44 -7.04
N GLU A 75 -13.35 11.56 -7.51
CA GLU A 75 -12.76 12.84 -7.94
C GLU A 75 -13.59 13.51 -9.06
N HIS A 76 -14.15 12.70 -9.98
CA HIS A 76 -14.95 13.21 -11.10
C HIS A 76 -16.35 13.69 -10.71
N VAL A 77 -16.97 13.19 -9.62
CA VAL A 77 -18.31 13.62 -9.18
C VAL A 77 -18.27 14.93 -8.38
N GLY A 78 -17.08 15.40 -7.98
CA GLY A 78 -16.88 16.64 -7.23
C GLY A 78 -16.92 17.93 -8.05
N TRP A 79 -17.29 17.88 -9.34
CA TRP A 79 -17.38 19.05 -10.22
C TRP A 79 -18.83 19.37 -10.60
N ALA A 80 -19.65 19.63 -9.59
CA ALA A 80 -21.00 20.17 -9.72
C ALA A 80 -21.18 21.38 -8.80
#